data_AF-A0A2V5H4V5-F1
#
_entry.id   AF-A0A2V5H4V5-F1
#
_cell.length_a   1.000
_cell.length_b   1.000
_cell.length_c   1.000
_cell.angle_alpha   90.00
_cell.angle_beta   90.00
_cell.angle_gamma   90.00
#
_symmetry.space_group_name_H-M   'P 1'
#
loop_
_entity.id
_entity.type
_entity.pdbx_description
1 polymer ?
#
loop_
_entity_poly.entity_id
_entity_poly.type
_entity_poly.pdbx_seq_one_letter_code
_entity_poly.pdbx_strand_id
1 'polypeptide(L)'
;MSTIKSLTLEVERKFTQLAVQPFTCAGGTPSFRSLQYLGSHSFHDIYYDLDGLLSSKGIWIRRRNGHWEAKIKHGGDFQNSRFVELHDPKEISSQLEISTGIKQTQYNNFGLRKLADFTTLRQSWIADDEYTIVQDTMDFDNHMVGEVELQCTLTLSPENCCILEQKRVLKLEEMDLRIKNFMGHYAWAFRVGRPKGKLAAFLERG
;
A
#
# COMPACT_ATOMS: atom_id res chain seq x y z
N MET A 1 -26.94 -15.23 -5.13
CA MET A 1 -26.39 -14.59 -3.93
C MET A 1 -25.66 -13.35 -4.37
N SER A 2 -26.14 -12.16 -3.99
CA SER A 2 -25.46 -10.90 -4.30
C SER A 2 -24.13 -10.87 -3.55
N THR A 3 -23.01 -10.88 -4.26
CA THR A 3 -21.69 -10.76 -3.66
C THR A 3 -21.60 -9.39 -3.01
N ILE A 4 -21.46 -9.36 -1.67
CA ILE A 4 -21.15 -8.12 -0.96
C ILE A 4 -19.81 -7.63 -1.50
N LYS A 5 -19.83 -6.48 -2.19
CA LYS A 5 -18.60 -5.86 -2.70
C LYS A 5 -17.96 -5.07 -1.58
N SER A 6 -16.75 -5.43 -1.19
CA SER A 6 -15.94 -4.70 -0.23
C SER A 6 -14.83 -3.94 -0.97
N LEU A 7 -14.63 -2.68 -0.60
CA LEU A 7 -13.55 -1.83 -1.13
C LEU A 7 -12.62 -1.47 0.01
N THR A 8 -11.31 -1.70 -0.16
CA THR A 8 -10.32 -1.25 0.82
C THR A 8 -9.74 0.08 0.40
N LEU A 9 -9.91 1.08 1.26
CA LEU A 9 -9.21 2.36 1.21
C LEU A 9 -7.94 2.25 2.04
N GLU A 10 -6.84 2.76 1.51
CA GLU A 10 -5.57 2.79 2.22
C GLU A 10 -4.95 4.17 2.12
N VAL A 11 -4.44 4.67 3.25
CA VAL A 11 -3.54 5.80 3.29
C VAL A 11 -2.23 5.34 3.91
N GLU A 12 -1.13 5.61 3.22
CA GLU A 12 0.20 5.24 3.70
C GLU A 12 1.13 6.45 3.77
N ARG A 13 2.13 6.32 4.64
CA ARG A 13 3.24 7.25 4.80
C ARG A 13 4.56 6.50 4.86
N LYS A 14 5.43 6.79 3.91
CA LYS A 14 6.76 6.17 3.86
C LYS A 14 7.74 6.89 4.78
N PHE A 15 8.62 6.10 5.38
CA PHE A 15 9.82 6.56 6.09
C PHE A 15 11.00 5.65 5.73
N THR A 16 12.23 6.10 6.02
CA THR A 16 13.42 5.37 5.57
C THR A 16 13.60 4.06 6.35
N GLN A 17 13.60 4.17 7.67
CA GLN A 17 13.68 3.05 8.60
C GLN A 17 13.20 3.47 9.98
N LEU A 18 12.91 2.50 10.85
CA LEU A 18 12.67 2.76 12.25
C LEU A 18 13.89 3.47 12.88
N ALA A 19 13.63 4.50 13.67
CA ALA A 19 14.67 5.32 14.28
C ALA A 19 15.25 4.71 15.56
N VAL A 20 14.51 3.80 16.20
CA VAL A 20 14.92 3.15 17.45
C VAL A 20 14.90 1.63 17.30
N GLN A 21 15.83 0.97 17.99
CA GLN A 21 15.87 -0.48 18.16
C GLN A 21 16.29 -0.79 19.60
N PRO A 22 15.56 -1.64 20.35
CA PRO A 22 14.32 -2.33 19.95
C PRO A 22 13.13 -1.37 19.79
N PHE A 23 12.22 -1.69 18.86
CA PHE A 23 11.00 -0.92 18.64
C PHE A 23 9.94 -1.34 19.65
N THR A 24 9.79 -0.57 20.72
CA THR A 24 8.94 -0.89 21.87
C THR A 24 7.93 0.21 22.16
N CYS A 25 6.86 -0.13 22.88
CA CYS A 25 5.79 0.80 23.24
C CYS A 25 6.32 2.05 23.97
N ALA A 26 7.29 1.88 24.87
CA ALA A 26 7.93 2.94 25.64
C ALA A 26 9.28 3.40 25.03
N GLY A 27 9.50 3.17 23.73
CA GLY A 27 10.76 3.48 23.05
C GLY A 27 11.08 4.97 22.91
N GLY A 28 10.12 5.85 23.18
CA GLY A 28 10.29 7.30 23.14
C GLY A 28 9.15 8.04 23.84
N THR A 29 9.15 9.37 23.70
CA THR A 29 8.19 10.26 24.37
C THR A 29 7.47 11.12 23.34
N PRO A 30 6.13 11.09 23.28
CA PRO A 30 5.22 10.24 24.05
C PRO A 30 5.33 8.76 23.66
N SER A 31 5.06 7.86 24.61
CA SER A 31 4.96 6.41 24.32
C SER A 31 3.72 6.14 23.48
N PHE A 32 3.75 5.08 22.67
CA PHE A 32 2.54 4.58 22.03
C PHE A 32 1.47 4.23 23.08
N ARG A 33 0.19 4.37 22.74
CA ARG A 33 -0.91 3.90 23.60
C ARG A 33 -0.91 2.38 23.70
N SER A 34 -0.69 1.72 22.56
CA SER A 34 -0.48 0.28 22.46
C SER A 34 0.50 0.01 21.32
N LEU A 35 1.29 -1.06 21.45
CA LEU A 35 2.15 -1.54 20.38
C LEU A 35 2.21 -3.07 20.43
N GLN A 36 1.64 -3.71 19.42
CA GLN A 36 1.64 -5.16 19.26
C GLN A 36 2.55 -5.55 18.11
N TYR A 37 3.58 -6.36 18.37
CA TYR A 37 4.39 -6.96 17.31
C TYR A 37 3.63 -8.15 16.69
N LEU A 38 3.51 -8.15 15.36
CA LEU A 38 2.84 -9.20 14.60
C LEU A 38 3.80 -10.26 14.04
N GLY A 39 5.11 -10.09 14.26
CA GLY A 39 6.13 -11.00 13.75
C GLY A 39 6.79 -10.51 12.46
N SER A 40 7.58 -11.39 11.86
CA SER A 40 8.24 -11.21 10.59
C SER A 40 7.78 -12.26 9.59
N HIS A 41 7.51 -11.87 8.35
CA HIS A 41 7.15 -12.79 7.28
C HIS A 41 7.78 -12.33 5.97
N SER A 42 7.99 -13.28 5.05
CA SER A 42 8.50 -12.99 3.71
C SER A 42 7.39 -13.18 2.68
N PHE A 43 7.38 -12.33 1.66
CA PHE A 43 6.52 -12.50 0.49
C PHE A 43 7.26 -12.16 -0.78
N HIS A 44 6.87 -12.85 -1.85
CA HIS A 44 7.40 -12.69 -3.19
C HIS A 44 6.43 -11.86 -4.02
N ASP A 45 6.94 -10.75 -4.59
CA ASP A 45 6.16 -9.85 -5.45
C ASP A 45 6.72 -9.87 -6.87
N ILE A 46 5.82 -10.10 -7.84
CA ILE A 46 6.09 -9.86 -9.26
C ILE A 46 5.25 -8.68 -9.71
N TYR A 47 5.88 -7.59 -10.11
CA TYR A 47 5.19 -6.41 -10.65
C TYR A 47 5.03 -6.52 -12.17
N TYR A 48 3.91 -6.03 -12.67
CA TYR A 48 3.56 -6.04 -14.08
C TYR A 48 3.18 -4.63 -14.55
N ASP A 49 3.65 -4.28 -15.75
CA ASP A 49 3.32 -3.01 -16.42
C ASP A 49 3.38 -3.23 -17.94
N LEU A 50 3.00 -2.22 -18.70
CA LEU A 50 3.16 -2.14 -20.14
C LEU A 50 3.95 -0.86 -20.46
N ASP A 51 5.28 -0.97 -20.45
CA ASP A 51 6.21 0.10 -20.84
C ASP A 51 5.92 1.46 -20.15
N GLY A 52 5.51 1.41 -18.87
CA GLY A 52 5.22 2.60 -18.05
C GLY A 52 3.77 3.12 -18.14
N LEU A 53 2.90 2.46 -18.90
CA LEU A 53 1.50 2.87 -19.07
C LEU A 53 0.72 2.84 -17.75
N LEU A 54 0.93 1.83 -16.91
CA LEU A 54 0.20 1.70 -15.65
C LEU A 54 0.79 2.62 -14.58
N SER A 55 2.10 2.57 -14.40
CA SER A 55 2.81 3.43 -13.44
C SER A 55 2.61 4.92 -13.70
N SER A 56 2.60 5.38 -14.96
CA SER A 56 2.30 6.78 -15.29
C SER A 56 0.87 7.21 -14.93
N LYS A 57 -0.07 6.26 -14.84
CA LYS A 57 -1.44 6.48 -14.37
C LYS A 57 -1.62 6.22 -12.87
N GLY A 58 -0.54 5.92 -12.15
CA GLY A 58 -0.59 5.55 -10.74
C GLY A 58 -1.34 4.23 -10.52
N ILE A 59 -1.15 3.25 -11.39
CA ILE A 59 -1.69 1.90 -11.24
C ILE A 59 -0.52 0.94 -11.08
N TRP A 60 -0.56 0.10 -10.05
CA TRP A 60 0.42 -0.97 -9.83
C TRP A 60 -0.31 -2.30 -9.79
N ILE A 61 0.02 -3.17 -10.73
CA ILE A 61 -0.45 -4.55 -10.76
C ILE A 61 0.69 -5.44 -10.27
N ARG A 62 0.41 -6.26 -9.27
CA ARG A 62 1.38 -7.22 -8.75
C ARG A 62 0.76 -8.58 -8.52
N ARG A 63 1.60 -9.60 -8.56
CA ARG A 63 1.30 -10.94 -8.11
C ARG A 63 2.10 -11.22 -6.85
N ARG A 64 1.43 -11.22 -5.71
CA ARG A 64 2.00 -11.44 -4.38
C ARG A 64 1.76 -12.87 -3.94
N ASN A 65 2.82 -13.65 -3.71
CA ASN A 65 2.73 -15.07 -3.34
C ASN A 65 1.74 -15.85 -4.23
N GLY A 66 1.70 -15.52 -5.53
CA GLY A 66 0.82 -16.16 -6.50
C GLY A 66 -0.59 -15.55 -6.64
N HIS A 67 -0.99 -14.61 -5.76
CA HIS A 67 -2.30 -13.93 -5.79
C HIS A 67 -2.21 -12.55 -6.46
N TRP A 68 -3.23 -12.17 -7.22
CA TRP A 68 -3.25 -10.88 -7.92
C TRP A 68 -3.76 -9.76 -7.01
N GLU A 69 -3.07 -8.62 -7.08
CA GLU A 69 -3.45 -7.40 -6.40
C GLU A 69 -3.29 -6.22 -7.36
N ALA A 70 -4.24 -5.30 -7.35
CA ALA A 70 -4.13 -4.02 -8.02
C ALA A 70 -4.22 -2.89 -7.00
N LYS A 71 -3.24 -1.99 -7.05
CA LYS A 71 -3.22 -0.76 -6.26
C LYS A 71 -3.43 0.41 -7.22
N ILE A 72 -4.43 1.24 -6.96
CA ILE A 72 -4.80 2.36 -7.82
C ILE A 72 -4.69 3.64 -7.02
N LYS A 73 -3.85 4.57 -7.47
CA LYS A 73 -3.65 5.85 -6.82
C LYS A 73 -4.90 6.69 -6.95
N HIS A 74 -5.46 7.07 -5.81
CA HIS A 74 -6.54 8.05 -5.77
C HIS A 74 -6.00 9.47 -5.54
N GLY A 75 -4.87 9.61 -4.84
CA GLY A 75 -4.27 10.92 -4.60
C GLY A 75 -2.95 10.88 -3.83
N GLY A 76 -2.43 12.08 -3.51
CA GLY A 76 -1.20 12.28 -2.78
C GLY A 76 0.08 12.26 -3.65
N ASP A 77 1.23 12.21 -3.00
CA ASP A 77 2.57 12.16 -3.61
C ASP A 77 3.24 10.79 -3.39
N PHE A 78 4.55 10.68 -3.64
CA PHE A 78 5.30 9.43 -3.50
C PHE A 78 5.48 8.97 -2.04
N GLN A 79 5.56 9.91 -1.10
CA GLN A 79 5.72 9.66 0.33
C GLN A 79 4.38 9.59 1.05
N ASN A 80 3.41 10.38 0.60
CA ASN A 80 2.07 10.53 1.15
C ASN A 80 1.06 10.02 0.14
N SER A 81 0.72 8.75 0.18
CA SER A 81 -0.10 8.15 -0.88
C SER A 81 -1.46 7.69 -0.38
N ARG A 82 -2.45 7.76 -1.27
CA ARG A 82 -3.83 7.30 -1.03
C ARG A 82 -4.22 6.33 -2.13
N PHE A 83 -4.71 5.16 -1.75
CA PHE A 83 -4.96 4.05 -2.67
C PHE A 83 -6.32 3.41 -2.49
N VAL A 84 -6.74 2.80 -3.58
CA VAL A 84 -7.78 1.78 -3.62
C VAL A 84 -7.11 0.47 -3.99
N GLU A 85 -7.32 -0.58 -3.19
CA GLU A 85 -6.81 -1.93 -3.47
C GLU A 85 -7.93 -2.86 -3.94
N LEU A 86 -7.64 -3.64 -4.99
CA LEU A 86 -8.51 -4.67 -5.56
C LEU A 86 -7.79 -6.02 -5.57
N HIS A 87 -8.52 -7.08 -5.23
CA HIS A 87 -7.98 -8.45 -5.17
C HIS A 87 -8.69 -9.43 -6.10
N ASP A 88 -9.92 -9.14 -6.55
CA ASP A 88 -10.63 -10.00 -7.52
C ASP A 88 -10.06 -9.78 -8.93
N PRO A 89 -9.49 -10.81 -9.59
CA PRO A 89 -8.99 -10.70 -10.96
C PRO A 89 -10.01 -10.16 -11.97
N LYS A 90 -11.30 -10.40 -11.77
CA LYS A 90 -12.35 -9.85 -12.65
C LYS A 90 -12.46 -8.34 -12.50
N GLU A 91 -12.45 -7.84 -11.27
CA GLU A 91 -12.50 -6.40 -10.99
C GLU A 91 -11.22 -5.70 -11.46
N ILE A 92 -10.06 -6.34 -11.28
CA ILE A 92 -8.78 -5.85 -11.82
C ILE A 92 -8.85 -5.72 -13.34
N SER A 93 -9.35 -6.75 -14.03
CA SER A 93 -9.51 -6.72 -15.50
C SER A 93 -10.46 -5.61 -15.96
N SER A 94 -11.63 -5.46 -15.31
CA SER A 94 -12.58 -4.40 -15.63
C SER A 94 -11.99 -3.01 -15.39
N GLN A 95 -11.25 -2.81 -14.31
CA GLN A 95 -10.59 -1.54 -14.02
C GLN A 95 -9.48 -1.22 -15.03
N LEU A 96 -8.71 -2.23 -15.45
CA LEU A 96 -7.70 -2.06 -16.50
C LEU A 96 -8.33 -1.70 -17.84
N GLU A 97 -9.45 -2.32 -18.23
CA GLU A 97 -10.20 -1.97 -19.45
C GLU A 97 -10.65 -0.49 -19.39
N ILE A 98 -11.20 -0.04 -18.27
CA ILE A 98 -11.62 1.37 -18.07
C ILE A 98 -10.42 2.32 -18.16
N SER A 99 -9.32 2.01 -17.48
CA SER A 99 -8.19 2.92 -17.35
C SER A 99 -7.26 2.93 -18.57
N THR A 100 -7.19 1.84 -19.33
CA THR A 100 -6.18 1.64 -20.39
C THR A 100 -6.74 1.17 -21.73
N GLY A 101 -7.99 0.70 -21.77
CA GLY A 101 -8.56 0.04 -22.95
C GLY A 101 -8.09 -1.41 -23.14
N ILE A 102 -7.21 -1.93 -22.28
CA ILE A 102 -6.71 -3.30 -22.38
C ILE A 102 -7.79 -4.28 -21.91
N LYS A 103 -8.27 -5.10 -22.83
CA LYS A 103 -9.27 -6.13 -22.56
C LYS A 103 -8.63 -7.52 -22.50
N GLN A 104 -7.97 -7.79 -21.37
CA GLN A 104 -7.28 -9.05 -21.12
C GLN A 104 -7.56 -9.52 -19.69
N THR A 105 -7.39 -10.82 -19.45
CA THR A 105 -7.67 -11.47 -18.16
C THR A 105 -6.38 -11.92 -17.49
N GLN A 106 -6.47 -12.34 -16.23
CA GLN A 106 -5.35 -12.85 -15.45
C GLN A 106 -4.65 -14.07 -16.07
N TYR A 107 -5.35 -14.85 -16.91
CA TYR A 107 -4.77 -16.01 -17.59
C TYR A 107 -3.69 -15.64 -18.59
N ASN A 108 -3.68 -14.38 -19.05
CA ASN A 108 -2.64 -13.83 -19.91
C ASN A 108 -1.92 -12.65 -19.22
N ASN A 109 -1.82 -12.67 -17.89
CA ASN A 109 -1.25 -11.57 -17.08
C ASN A 109 -1.85 -10.18 -17.42
N PHE A 110 -3.13 -10.15 -17.79
CA PHE A 110 -3.81 -8.94 -18.27
C PHE A 110 -3.16 -8.28 -19.50
N GLY A 111 -2.40 -9.02 -20.30
CA GLY A 111 -1.64 -8.49 -21.44
C GLY A 111 -0.42 -7.65 -21.04
N LEU A 112 -0.03 -7.70 -19.78
CA LEU A 112 1.09 -6.95 -19.22
C LEU A 112 2.38 -7.78 -19.25
N ARG A 113 3.52 -7.09 -19.20
CA ARG A 113 4.85 -7.71 -19.10
C ARG A 113 5.34 -7.63 -17.67
N LYS A 114 6.18 -8.60 -17.29
CA LYS A 114 6.88 -8.57 -16.01
C LYS A 114 7.82 -7.36 -16.00
N LEU A 115 7.68 -6.52 -14.97
CA LEU A 115 8.47 -5.31 -14.75
C LEU A 115 9.53 -5.52 -13.66
N ALA A 116 9.16 -6.17 -12.55
CA ALA A 116 10.08 -6.45 -11.44
C ALA A 116 9.70 -7.75 -10.73
N ASP A 117 10.68 -8.35 -10.06
CA ASP A 117 10.55 -9.67 -9.41
C ASP A 117 11.53 -9.72 -8.23
N PHE A 118 10.99 -9.67 -7.00
CA PHE A 118 11.80 -9.62 -5.79
C PHE A 118 11.04 -10.10 -4.55
N THR A 119 11.79 -10.47 -3.52
CA THR A 119 11.27 -10.87 -2.20
C THR A 119 11.40 -9.74 -1.20
N THR A 120 10.38 -9.55 -0.37
CA THR A 120 10.41 -8.63 0.77
C THR A 120 10.32 -9.42 2.07
N LEU A 121 11.24 -9.15 3.01
CA LEU A 121 11.10 -9.49 4.42
C LEU A 121 10.42 -8.33 5.14
N ARG A 122 9.21 -8.55 5.66
CA ARG A 122 8.41 -7.56 6.37
C ARG A 122 8.35 -7.88 7.85
N GLN A 123 8.66 -6.88 8.67
CA GLN A 123 8.31 -6.86 10.10
C GLN A 123 7.11 -5.93 10.29
N SER A 124 6.15 -6.31 11.13
CA SER A 124 4.91 -5.56 11.28
C SER A 124 4.50 -5.36 12.74
N TRP A 125 3.89 -4.21 13.02
CA TRP A 125 3.32 -3.85 14.31
C TRP A 125 1.96 -3.19 14.13
N ILE A 126 1.06 -3.37 15.10
CA ILE A 126 -0.13 -2.52 15.26
C ILE A 126 0.13 -1.54 16.39
N ALA A 127 0.08 -0.25 16.08
CA ALA A 127 0.21 0.84 17.02
C ALA A 127 -1.16 1.51 17.25
N ASP A 128 -1.44 1.84 18.51
CA ASP A 128 -2.69 2.47 18.95
C ASP A 128 -3.95 1.75 18.42
N ASP A 129 -3.87 0.43 18.34
CA ASP A 129 -4.93 -0.50 17.92
C ASP A 129 -5.44 -0.31 16.47
N GLU A 130 -4.78 0.51 15.67
CA GLU A 130 -5.31 0.94 14.37
C GLU A 130 -4.25 1.16 13.29
N TYR A 131 -3.08 1.69 13.64
CA TYR A 131 -2.04 2.01 12.66
C TYR A 131 -1.13 0.81 12.45
N THR A 132 -1.02 0.34 11.21
CA THR A 132 -0.08 -0.70 10.86
C THR A 132 1.27 -0.06 10.56
N ILE A 133 2.29 -0.36 11.34
CA ILE A 133 3.67 0.05 11.07
C ILE A 133 4.38 -1.15 10.48
N VAL A 134 5.08 -0.95 9.35
CA VAL A 134 5.87 -2.00 8.71
C VAL A 134 7.29 -1.52 8.45
N GLN A 135 8.24 -2.43 8.58
CA GLN A 135 9.62 -2.26 8.14
C GLN A 135 9.91 -3.37 7.14
N ASP A 136 10.17 -2.97 5.90
CA ASP A 136 10.47 -3.88 4.82
C ASP A 136 11.95 -3.84 4.49
N THR A 137 12.52 -5.02 4.23
CA THR A 137 13.86 -5.22 3.72
C THR A 137 13.76 -6.06 2.46
N MET A 138 14.31 -5.57 1.36
CA MET A 138 14.28 -6.30 0.08
C MET A 138 15.46 -7.27 -0.01
N ASP A 139 15.30 -8.33 -0.80
CA ASP A 139 16.38 -9.29 -1.11
C ASP A 139 17.45 -8.74 -2.06
N PHE A 140 17.35 -7.47 -2.43
CA PHE A 140 18.33 -6.75 -3.23
C PHE A 140 18.85 -5.50 -2.53
N ASP A 141 20.16 -5.25 -2.68
CA ASP A 141 20.89 -4.07 -2.23
C ASP A 141 20.67 -3.69 -0.75
N ASN A 142 20.16 -4.63 0.06
CA ASN A 142 19.67 -4.41 1.42
C ASN A 142 18.76 -3.18 1.53
N HIS A 143 17.99 -2.90 0.48
CA HIS A 143 17.13 -1.72 0.45
C HIS A 143 16.05 -1.85 1.52
N MET A 144 15.91 -0.82 2.34
CA MET A 144 14.92 -0.74 3.41
C MET A 144 13.94 0.38 3.16
N VAL A 145 12.67 0.13 3.48
CA VAL A 145 11.64 1.16 3.55
C VAL A 145 10.67 0.79 4.65
N GLY A 146 10.25 1.79 5.42
CA GLY A 146 9.17 1.62 6.37
C GLY A 146 7.93 2.36 5.90
N GLU A 147 6.77 1.83 6.27
CA GLU A 147 5.47 2.41 5.96
C GLU A 147 4.63 2.45 7.24
N VAL A 148 3.93 3.55 7.46
CA VAL A 148 2.77 3.57 8.35
C VAL A 148 1.55 3.53 7.44
N GLU A 149 0.66 2.58 7.69
CA GLU A 149 -0.54 2.32 6.89
C GLU A 149 -1.77 2.46 7.78
N LEU A 150 -2.80 3.11 7.25
CA LEU A 150 -4.13 3.18 7.83
C LEU A 150 -5.12 2.66 6.78
N GLN A 151 -5.85 1.60 7.10
CA GLN A 151 -6.77 0.93 6.18
C GLN A 151 -8.23 1.05 6.67
N CYS A 152 -9.16 1.18 5.72
CA CYS A 152 -10.59 1.20 5.99
C CYS A 152 -11.32 0.40 4.90
N THR A 153 -12.02 -0.67 5.31
CA THR A 153 -12.84 -1.46 4.39
C THR A 153 -14.27 -0.93 4.39
N LEU A 154 -14.77 -0.55 3.22
CA LEU A 154 -16.14 -0.10 3.01
C LEU A 154 -16.96 -1.20 2.35
N THR A 155 -18.09 -1.53 2.95
CA THR A 155 -19.09 -2.41 2.34
C THR A 155 -19.97 -1.61 1.40
N LEU A 156 -19.97 -1.96 0.11
CA LEU A 156 -20.77 -1.28 -0.90
C LEU A 156 -22.16 -1.93 -0.97
N SER A 157 -23.20 -1.17 -0.63
CA SER A 157 -24.57 -1.50 -1.03
C SER A 157 -24.83 -0.95 -2.45
N PRO A 158 -25.73 -1.57 -3.24
CA PRO A 158 -26.00 -1.15 -4.63
C PRO A 158 -26.63 0.25 -4.81
N GLU A 159 -26.80 1.02 -3.73
CA GLU A 159 -27.63 2.22 -3.72
C GLU A 159 -26.75 3.48 -3.71
N ASN A 160 -26.78 4.22 -4.83
CA ASN A 160 -26.20 5.55 -5.08
C ASN A 160 -24.66 5.66 -5.19
N CYS A 161 -24.15 5.44 -6.42
CA CYS A 161 -22.72 5.53 -6.78
C CYS A 161 -22.06 6.90 -6.45
N CYS A 162 -22.75 8.02 -6.71
CA CYS A 162 -22.17 9.36 -6.47
C CYS A 162 -21.98 9.67 -4.98
N ILE A 163 -22.88 9.19 -4.11
CA ILE A 163 -22.78 9.36 -2.65
C ILE A 163 -21.59 8.55 -2.12
N LEU A 164 -21.38 7.35 -2.70
CA LEU A 164 -20.25 6.49 -2.33
C LEU A 164 -18.91 7.13 -2.70
N GLU A 165 -18.80 7.79 -3.85
CA GLU A 165 -17.58 8.47 -4.26
C GLU A 165 -17.24 9.66 -3.35
N GLN A 166 -18.21 10.52 -3.02
CA GLN A 166 -18.00 11.62 -2.08
C GLN A 166 -17.61 11.11 -0.69
N LYS A 167 -18.27 10.05 -0.20
CA LYS A 167 -17.90 9.39 1.07
C LYS A 167 -16.47 8.84 1.05
N ARG A 168 -16.01 8.28 -0.07
CA ARG A 168 -14.64 7.79 -0.22
C ARG A 168 -13.62 8.92 -0.12
N VAL A 169 -13.84 10.02 -0.85
CA VAL A 169 -12.94 11.18 -0.83
C VAL A 169 -12.81 11.75 0.59
N LEU A 170 -13.95 12.01 1.24
CA LEU A 170 -13.97 12.52 2.62
C LEU A 170 -13.28 11.57 3.60
N LYS A 171 -13.49 10.25 3.44
CA LYS A 171 -12.85 9.26 4.32
C LYS A 171 -11.34 9.21 4.11
N LEU A 172 -10.88 9.28 2.86
CA LEU A 172 -9.46 9.34 2.54
C LEU A 172 -8.80 10.60 3.10
N GLU A 173 -9.45 11.76 3.04
CA GLU A 173 -8.95 13.01 3.63
C GLU A 173 -8.87 12.94 5.17
N GLU A 174 -9.89 12.36 5.81
CA GLU A 174 -9.89 12.11 7.25
C GLU A 174 -8.71 11.20 7.64
N MET A 175 -8.54 10.07 6.95
CA MET A 175 -7.43 9.13 7.17
C MET A 175 -6.06 9.79 6.96
N ASP A 176 -5.95 10.66 5.96
CA ASP A 176 -4.74 11.43 5.62
C ASP A 176 -4.31 12.39 6.73
N LEU A 177 -5.27 13.10 7.34
CA LEU A 177 -5.00 13.97 8.47
C LEU A 177 -4.61 13.15 9.72
N ARG A 178 -5.28 12.02 9.96
CA ARG A 178 -5.04 11.17 11.12
C ARG A 178 -3.64 10.56 11.10
N ILE A 179 -3.23 9.98 9.96
CA ILE A 179 -1.89 9.39 9.83
C ILE A 179 -0.79 10.45 9.93
N LYS A 180 -1.04 11.66 9.41
CA LYS A 180 -0.12 12.80 9.56
C LYS A 180 0.05 13.18 11.03
N ASN A 181 -1.04 13.30 11.77
CA ASN A 181 -1.01 13.62 13.20
C ASN A 181 -0.33 12.51 14.00
N PHE A 182 -0.60 11.24 13.70
CA PHE A 182 0.04 10.08 14.31
C PHE A 182 1.57 10.11 14.13
N MET A 183 2.04 10.28 12.88
CA MET A 183 3.48 10.34 12.61
C MET A 183 4.14 11.57 13.23
N GLY A 184 3.44 12.70 13.30
CA GLY A 184 3.94 13.89 13.98
C GLY A 184 4.04 13.70 15.50
N HIS A 185 3.05 13.05 16.10
CA HIS A 185 3.00 12.77 17.54
C HIS A 185 4.11 11.78 17.97
N TYR A 186 4.36 10.76 17.15
CA TYR A 186 5.39 9.75 17.38
C TYR A 186 6.62 9.94 16.48
N ALA A 187 7.00 11.18 16.16
CA ALA A 187 8.10 11.47 15.23
C ALA A 187 9.43 10.82 15.63
N TRP A 188 9.64 10.57 16.92
CA TRP A 188 10.81 9.87 17.46
C TRP A 188 10.97 8.43 16.92
N ALA A 189 9.90 7.80 16.44
CA ALA A 189 9.89 6.43 15.96
C ALA A 189 10.41 6.29 14.51
N PHE A 190 10.35 7.34 13.71
CA PHE A 190 10.54 7.26 12.26
C PHE A 190 11.74 8.08 11.82
N ARG A 191 12.71 7.45 11.13
CA ARG A 191 13.88 8.18 10.62
C ARG A 191 13.48 9.07 9.46
N VAL A 192 13.68 10.37 9.66
CA VAL A 192 13.51 11.41 8.62
C VAL A 192 14.50 11.17 7.49
N GLY A 193 14.01 11.27 6.25
CA GLY A 193 14.82 11.13 5.05
C GLY A 193 13.94 11.17 3.81
N ARG A 194 14.52 10.84 2.64
CA ARG A 194 13.76 10.63 1.41
C ARG A 194 13.56 9.13 1.24
N PRO A 195 12.47 8.55 1.78
CA PRO A 195 12.22 7.13 1.59
C PRO A 195 12.07 6.84 0.10
N LYS A 196 12.62 5.72 -0.33
CA LYS A 196 12.50 5.22 -1.69
C LYS A 196 11.66 3.95 -1.66
N GLY A 197 10.57 3.94 -2.41
CA GLY A 197 9.70 2.78 -2.54
C GLY A 197 10.41 1.59 -3.21
N LYS A 198 9.91 0.39 -2.93
CA LYS A 198 10.50 -0.89 -3.36
C LYS A 198 10.72 -0.98 -4.87
N LEU A 199 9.67 -0.71 -5.64
CA LEU A 199 9.73 -0.80 -7.10
C LEU A 199 10.67 0.23 -7.71
N ALA A 200 10.66 1.47 -7.20
CA ALA A 200 11.60 2.50 -7.63
C ALA A 200 13.05 2.13 -7.32
N ALA A 201 13.30 1.52 -6.15
CA ALA A 201 14.61 1.00 -5.78
C ALA A 201 15.10 -0.08 -6.75
N PHE A 202 14.21 -1.00 -7.11
CA PHE A 202 14.53 -2.07 -8.05
C PHE A 202 14.86 -1.55 -9.46
N LEU A 203 14.05 -0.63 -10.00
CA LEU A 203 14.21 -0.14 -11.37
C LEU A 203 15.47 0.69 -11.60
N GLU A 204 16.00 1.36 -10.57
CA GLU A 204 17.27 2.10 -10.68
C GLU A 204 18.51 1.21 -10.76
N ARG A 205 18.36 -0.12 -10.61
CA ARG A 205 19.46 -1.09 -10.77
C ARG A 205 19.74 -1.42 -12.23
N GLY A 206 18.80 -1.09 -13.13
CA GLY A 206 18.83 -1.40 -14.56
C GLY A 206 19.42 -0.29 -15.42
#